data_AF-A0A3D4TQB7-F1
#
_entry.id   AF-A0A3D4TQB7-F1
#
_cell.length_a   1.000
_cell.length_b   1.000
_cell.length_c   1.000
_cell.angle_alpha   90.00
_cell.angle_beta   90.00
_cell.angle_gamma   90.00
#
_symmetry.space_group_name_H-M   'P 1'
#
loop_
_entity.id
_entity.type
_entity.pdbx_description
1 polymer ?
#
loop_
_entity_poly.entity_id
_entity_poly.type
_entity_poly.pdbx_seq_one_letter_code
_entity_poly.pdbx_strand_id
1 'polypeptide(L)'
;MKDIDERLEHADERAREFFARFNQQNEYAIPLLQGHLYAEEQLETIVLSVFDHPDCVIDARLNFWTKTKLAMAVVGGDPQLWKAVEKLNSARNELAHGRDAAHLERKIDSLVAAMPLRRVEQLLNAQTRLDRMKISVALICGSLARMADNCQRA
;
A
#
# COMPACT_ATOMS: atom_id res chain seq x y z
N MET A 1 27.39 9.58 -14.71
CA MET A 1 26.85 8.44 -15.48
C MET A 1 27.96 7.65 -16.17
N LYS A 2 28.82 8.28 -17.01
CA LYS A 2 29.94 7.60 -17.71
C LYS A 2 30.83 6.69 -16.84
N ASP A 3 31.14 7.12 -15.62
CA ASP A 3 32.02 6.39 -14.68
C ASP A 3 31.39 5.13 -14.05
N ILE A 4 30.05 5.02 -14.03
CA ILE A 4 29.34 3.83 -13.52
C ILE A 4 29.22 2.77 -14.62
N ASP A 5 28.97 3.21 -15.86
CA ASP A 5 28.90 2.31 -17.02
C ASP A 5 30.24 1.59 -17.28
N GLU A 6 31.38 2.29 -17.16
CA GLU A 6 32.72 1.68 -17.29
C GLU A 6 33.02 0.64 -16.20
N ARG A 7 32.51 0.84 -14.97
CA ARG A 7 32.69 -0.09 -13.85
C ARG A 7 31.74 -1.29 -13.93
N LEU A 8 30.58 -1.13 -14.55
CA LEU A 8 29.64 -2.23 -14.84
C LEU A 8 30.14 -3.11 -15.98
N GLU A 9 30.99 -2.62 -16.88
CA GLU A 9 31.59 -3.38 -17.99
C GLU A 9 32.41 -4.60 -17.53
N HIS A 10 32.80 -4.62 -16.25
CA HIS A 10 33.49 -5.73 -15.58
C HIS A 10 32.60 -6.50 -14.58
N ALA A 11 31.36 -6.05 -14.36
CA ALA A 11 30.42 -6.72 -13.46
C ALA A 11 29.82 -7.98 -14.10
N ASP A 12 29.47 -8.96 -13.26
CA ASP A 12 28.72 -10.17 -13.64
C ASP A 12 27.44 -9.77 -14.42
N GLU A 13 27.11 -10.54 -15.46
CA GLU A 13 25.90 -10.36 -16.27
C GLU A 13 24.64 -10.24 -15.39
N ARG A 14 24.54 -11.05 -14.34
CA ARG A 14 23.44 -11.00 -13.36
C ARG A 14 23.39 -9.69 -12.59
N ALA A 15 24.54 -9.11 -12.27
CA ALA A 15 24.61 -7.83 -11.58
C ALA A 15 24.17 -6.67 -12.49
N ARG A 16 24.50 -6.73 -13.79
CA ARG A 16 24.02 -5.75 -14.79
C ARG A 16 22.51 -5.86 -14.99
N GLU A 17 21.98 -7.08 -15.13
CA GLU A 17 20.54 -7.32 -15.23
C GLU A 17 19.79 -6.78 -14.01
N PHE A 18 20.31 -7.06 -12.80
CA PHE A 18 19.73 -6.53 -11.58
C PHE A 18 19.81 -5.01 -11.52
N PHE A 19 20.95 -4.39 -11.85
CA PHE A 19 21.12 -2.94 -11.84
C PHE A 19 20.17 -2.23 -12.83
N ALA A 20 19.99 -2.80 -14.02
CA ALA A 20 19.04 -2.30 -15.00
C ALA A 20 17.59 -2.36 -14.48
N ARG A 21 17.20 -3.46 -13.82
CA ARG A 21 15.88 -3.60 -13.18
C ARG A 21 15.72 -2.67 -11.98
N PHE A 22 16.74 -2.54 -11.16
CA PHE A 22 16.75 -1.72 -9.95
C PHE A 22 16.58 -0.22 -10.28
N ASN A 23 17.17 0.25 -11.37
CA ASN A 23 17.08 1.64 -11.79
C ASN A 23 15.83 1.97 -12.62
N GLN A 24 14.99 0.99 -12.94
CA GLN A 24 13.70 1.30 -13.56
C GLN A 24 12.82 2.06 -12.59
N GLN A 25 12.57 3.34 -12.91
CA GLN A 25 11.65 4.16 -12.15
C GLN A 25 10.22 3.62 -12.33
N ASN A 26 9.52 3.47 -11.21
CA ASN A 26 8.11 3.14 -11.20
C ASN A 26 7.37 4.26 -10.48
N GLU A 27 6.57 5.02 -11.23
CA GLU A 27 5.82 6.19 -10.72
C GLU A 27 4.85 5.84 -9.58
N TYR A 28 4.42 4.58 -9.50
CA TYR A 28 3.51 4.10 -8.47
C TYR A 28 4.24 3.73 -7.17
N ALA A 29 5.57 3.57 -7.20
CA ALA A 29 6.31 2.97 -6.10
C ALA A 29 6.20 3.76 -4.79
N ILE A 30 6.56 5.04 -4.82
CA ILE A 30 6.54 5.89 -3.62
C ILE A 30 5.13 6.02 -3.04
N PRO A 31 4.09 6.39 -3.83
CA PRO A 31 2.76 6.57 -3.26
C PRO A 31 2.13 5.28 -2.74
N LEU A 32 2.35 4.13 -3.42
CA LEU A 32 1.86 2.84 -2.92
C LEU A 32 2.56 2.41 -1.62
N LEU A 33 3.89 2.57 -1.55
CA LEU A 33 4.64 2.20 -0.35
C LEU A 33 4.28 3.09 0.84
N GLN A 34 4.23 4.41 0.65
CA GLN A 34 3.83 5.35 1.71
C GLN A 34 2.40 5.07 2.20
N GLY A 35 1.47 4.88 1.26
CA GLY A 35 0.08 4.56 1.59
C GLY A 35 -0.06 3.23 2.33
N HIS A 36 0.69 2.21 1.90
CA HIS A 36 0.70 0.91 2.56
C HIS A 36 1.23 0.98 3.99
N LEU A 37 2.37 1.63 4.21
CA LEU A 37 2.99 1.78 5.54
C LEU A 37 2.05 2.55 6.48
N TYR A 38 1.47 3.65 6.01
CA TYR A 38 0.51 4.40 6.80
C TYR A 38 -0.73 3.56 7.14
N ALA A 39 -1.30 2.84 6.16
CA ALA A 39 -2.41 1.94 6.42
C ALA A 39 -2.04 0.86 7.46
N GLU A 40 -0.84 0.29 7.39
CA GLU A 40 -0.36 -0.72 8.35
C GLU A 40 -0.27 -0.18 9.78
N GLU A 41 0.19 1.06 9.95
CA GLU A 41 0.25 1.76 11.24
C GLU A 41 -1.16 1.98 11.83
N GLN A 42 -2.13 2.39 10.99
CA GLN A 42 -3.51 2.56 11.44
C GLN A 42 -4.17 1.23 11.81
N LEU A 43 -3.93 0.18 11.03
CA LEU A 43 -4.39 -1.18 11.35
C LEU A 43 -3.79 -1.67 12.66
N GLU A 44 -2.49 -1.44 12.89
CA GLU A 44 -1.83 -1.77 14.15
C GLU A 44 -2.47 -1.03 15.32
N THR A 45 -2.71 0.27 15.19
CA THR A 45 -3.38 1.07 16.22
C THR A 45 -4.75 0.51 16.59
N ILE A 46 -5.55 0.14 15.60
CA ILE A 46 -6.86 -0.48 15.82
C ILE A 46 -6.70 -1.83 16.55
N VAL A 47 -5.79 -2.68 16.11
CA VAL A 47 -5.58 -4.01 16.71
C VAL A 47 -5.12 -3.90 18.16
N LEU A 48 -4.18 -2.99 18.46
CA LEU A 48 -3.64 -2.84 19.81
C LEU A 48 -4.65 -2.24 20.80
N SER A 49 -5.68 -1.55 20.33
CA SER A 49 -6.66 -0.88 21.19
C SER A 49 -7.51 -1.80 22.07
N VAL A 50 -7.54 -3.11 21.78
CA VAL A 50 -8.36 -4.09 22.51
C VAL A 50 -7.58 -5.04 23.41
N PHE A 51 -6.25 -4.92 23.48
CA PHE A 51 -5.41 -5.81 24.28
C PHE A 51 -4.87 -5.11 25.53
N ASP A 52 -5.01 -5.76 26.70
CA ASP A 52 -4.42 -5.28 27.96
C ASP A 52 -2.88 -5.26 27.95
N HIS A 53 -2.28 -6.13 27.11
CA HIS A 53 -0.84 -6.26 26.94
C HIS A 53 -0.46 -6.11 25.45
N PRO A 54 -0.50 -4.89 24.89
CA PRO A 54 -0.26 -4.66 23.47
C PRO A 54 1.16 -5.04 23.02
N ASP A 55 2.15 -4.97 23.92
CA ASP A 55 3.54 -5.35 23.63
C ASP A 55 3.67 -6.81 23.13
N CYS A 56 2.88 -7.73 23.67
CA CYS A 56 2.88 -9.13 23.21
C CYS A 56 2.43 -9.26 21.75
N VAL A 57 1.54 -8.38 21.30
CA VAL A 57 1.04 -8.36 19.91
C VAL A 57 2.07 -7.70 18.98
N ILE A 58 2.74 -6.64 19.45
CA ILE A 58 3.86 -6.01 18.74
C ILE A 58 4.99 -7.05 18.52
N ASP A 59 5.37 -7.79 19.55
CA ASP A 59 6.40 -8.82 19.50
C ASP A 59 6.04 -10.00 18.58
N ALA A 60 4.74 -10.28 18.39
CA ALA A 60 4.27 -11.28 17.45
C ALA A 60 4.51 -10.91 15.98
N ARG A 61 4.86 -9.64 15.68
CA ARG A 61 5.21 -9.14 14.34
C ARG A 61 4.18 -9.52 13.28
N LEU A 62 2.91 -9.25 13.60
CA LEU A 62 1.80 -9.55 12.70
C LEU A 62 2.01 -8.85 11.36
N ASN A 63 1.85 -9.59 10.26
CA ASN A 63 1.91 -9.01 8.92
C ASN A 63 0.63 -8.21 8.61
N PHE A 64 0.72 -7.37 7.57
CA PHE A 64 -0.40 -6.56 7.07
C PHE A 64 -1.73 -7.32 6.92
N TRP A 65 -1.70 -8.54 6.36
CA TRP A 65 -2.91 -9.32 6.12
C TRP A 65 -3.59 -9.70 7.45
N THR A 66 -2.80 -10.21 8.41
CA THR A 66 -3.32 -10.55 9.74
C THR A 66 -3.85 -9.30 10.45
N LYS A 67 -3.11 -8.19 10.42
CA LYS A 67 -3.56 -6.89 10.95
C LYS A 67 -4.88 -6.44 10.33
N THR A 68 -5.03 -6.59 9.01
CA THR A 68 -6.27 -6.25 8.29
C THR A 68 -7.46 -7.07 8.81
N LYS A 69 -7.30 -8.38 8.96
CA LYS A 69 -8.39 -9.26 9.42
C LYS A 69 -8.77 -9.00 10.87
N LEU A 70 -7.79 -8.76 11.73
CA LEU A 70 -8.04 -8.43 13.12
C LEU A 70 -8.71 -7.05 13.26
N ALA A 71 -8.20 -6.02 12.59
CA ALA A 71 -8.81 -4.69 12.60
C ALA A 71 -10.27 -4.72 12.11
N MET A 72 -10.54 -5.45 11.01
CA MET A 72 -11.91 -5.66 10.53
C MET A 72 -12.81 -6.31 11.58
N ALA A 73 -12.29 -7.27 12.36
CA ALA A 73 -13.05 -7.90 13.44
C ALA A 73 -13.29 -6.96 14.63
N VAL A 74 -12.35 -6.04 14.90
CA VAL A 74 -12.46 -5.06 16.00
C VAL A 74 -13.47 -3.97 15.70
N VAL A 75 -13.37 -3.29 14.54
CA VAL A 75 -14.19 -2.10 14.25
C VAL A 75 -15.33 -2.34 13.26
N GLY A 76 -15.36 -3.49 12.57
CA GLY A 76 -16.34 -3.75 11.52
C GLY A 76 -16.29 -2.72 10.39
N GLY A 77 -17.44 -2.23 9.95
CA GLY A 77 -17.53 -1.17 8.93
C GLY A 77 -17.83 -1.68 7.52
N ASP A 78 -17.70 -0.78 6.53
CA ASP A 78 -18.08 -1.05 5.15
C ASP A 78 -17.22 -2.17 4.53
N PRO A 79 -17.81 -3.30 4.07
CA PRO A 79 -17.10 -4.36 3.38
C PRO A 79 -16.29 -3.87 2.17
N GLN A 80 -16.76 -2.81 1.52
CA GLN A 80 -16.08 -2.23 0.36
C GLN A 80 -14.75 -1.57 0.73
N LEU A 81 -14.67 -0.89 1.89
CA LEU A 81 -13.42 -0.32 2.40
C LEU A 81 -12.39 -1.43 2.64
N TRP A 82 -12.79 -2.51 3.31
CA TRP A 82 -11.89 -3.62 3.57
C TRP A 82 -11.41 -4.31 2.31
N LYS A 83 -12.30 -4.50 1.33
CA LYS A 83 -11.92 -4.98 0.00
C LYS A 83 -10.87 -4.06 -0.64
N ALA A 84 -10.99 -2.75 -0.48
CA ALA A 84 -10.00 -1.80 -0.98
C ALA A 84 -8.65 -1.90 -0.24
N VAL A 85 -8.65 -2.08 1.09
CA VAL A 85 -7.43 -2.34 1.89
C VAL A 85 -6.70 -3.60 1.40
N GLU A 86 -7.44 -4.67 1.10
CA GLU A 86 -6.86 -5.90 0.54
C GLU A 86 -6.26 -5.67 -0.86
N LYS A 87 -6.92 -4.86 -1.70
CA LYS A 87 -6.38 -4.49 -3.02
C LYS A 87 -5.12 -3.63 -2.91
N LEU A 88 -5.02 -2.75 -1.90
CA LEU A 88 -3.80 -2.00 -1.62
C LEU A 88 -2.63 -2.94 -1.31
N ASN A 89 -2.84 -3.93 -0.44
CA ASN A 89 -1.83 -4.96 -0.15
C ASN A 89 -1.45 -5.75 -1.41
N SER A 90 -2.42 -6.14 -2.23
CA SER A 90 -2.15 -6.87 -3.47
C SER A 90 -1.33 -6.03 -4.48
N ALA A 91 -1.61 -4.74 -4.61
CA ALA A 91 -0.84 -3.85 -5.49
C ALA A 91 0.58 -3.63 -4.95
N ARG A 92 0.74 -3.45 -3.64
CA ARG A 92 2.06 -3.36 -2.99
C ARG A 92 2.88 -4.62 -3.19
N ASN A 93 2.29 -5.80 -3.04
CA ASN A 93 2.99 -7.07 -3.23
C ASN A 93 3.47 -7.24 -4.67
N GLU A 94 2.64 -6.87 -5.65
CA GLU A 94 3.04 -6.93 -7.05
C GLU A 94 4.19 -5.95 -7.35
N LEU A 95 4.11 -4.73 -6.81
CA LEU A 95 5.17 -3.73 -6.91
C LEU A 95 6.50 -4.29 -6.37
N ALA A 96 6.48 -4.93 -5.20
CA ALA A 96 7.68 -5.50 -4.57
C ALA A 96 8.27 -6.68 -5.35
N HIS A 97 7.43 -7.45 -6.06
CA HIS A 97 7.91 -8.53 -6.92
C HIS A 97 8.50 -8.02 -8.24
N GLY A 98 8.03 -6.87 -8.75
CA GLY A 98 8.64 -6.19 -9.90
C GLY A 98 8.70 -7.01 -11.19
N ARG A 99 7.80 -7.99 -11.36
CA ARG A 99 7.86 -8.97 -12.46
C ARG A 99 7.23 -8.47 -13.76
N ASP A 100 6.13 -7.71 -13.68
CA ASP A 100 5.38 -7.24 -14.84
C ASP A 100 4.65 -5.92 -14.53
N ALA A 101 5.00 -4.85 -15.26
CA ALA A 101 4.37 -3.54 -15.12
C ALA A 101 2.87 -3.57 -15.47
N ALA A 102 2.47 -4.32 -16.51
CA ALA A 102 1.07 -4.44 -16.90
C ALA A 102 0.24 -5.20 -15.85
N HIS A 103 0.87 -6.13 -15.14
CA HIS A 103 0.22 -6.81 -14.01
C HIS A 103 0.03 -5.86 -12.83
N LEU A 104 1.04 -5.06 -12.47
CA LEU A 104 0.90 -4.02 -11.44
C LEU A 104 -0.22 -3.02 -11.79
N GLU A 105 -0.27 -2.53 -13.03
CA GLU A 105 -1.31 -1.60 -13.46
C GLU A 105 -2.72 -2.19 -13.30
N ARG A 106 -2.92 -3.48 -13.62
CA ARG A 106 -4.20 -4.17 -13.39
C ARG A 106 -4.56 -4.27 -11.90
N LYS A 107 -3.58 -4.43 -11.01
CA LYS A 107 -3.80 -4.39 -9.56
C LYS A 107 -4.20 -3.00 -9.10
N ILE A 108 -3.58 -1.96 -9.65
CA ILE A 108 -3.92 -0.56 -9.38
C ILE A 108 -5.34 -0.24 -9.86
N ASP A 109 -5.71 -0.65 -11.08
CA ASP A 109 -7.06 -0.44 -11.59
C ASP A 109 -8.10 -1.18 -10.71
N SER A 110 -7.77 -2.37 -10.22
CA SER A 110 -8.61 -3.10 -9.27
C SER A 110 -8.74 -2.41 -7.90
N LEU A 111 -7.69 -1.74 -7.43
CA LEU A 111 -7.70 -0.92 -6.21
C LEU A 111 -8.60 0.31 -6.41
N VAL A 112 -8.43 1.02 -7.52
CA VAL A 112 -9.24 2.20 -7.87
C VAL A 112 -10.72 1.82 -7.95
N ALA A 113 -11.05 0.72 -8.64
CA ALA A 113 -12.44 0.24 -8.77
C ALA A 113 -13.04 -0.24 -7.44
N ALA A 114 -12.22 -0.59 -6.44
CA ALA A 114 -12.70 -0.98 -5.12
C ALA A 114 -13.22 0.22 -4.31
N MET A 115 -12.89 1.46 -4.70
CA MET A 115 -13.42 2.65 -4.03
C MET A 115 -14.51 3.31 -4.91
N PRO A 116 -15.65 3.74 -4.35
CA PRO A 116 -16.65 4.50 -5.10
C PRO A 116 -16.20 5.96 -5.28
N LEU A 117 -15.24 6.17 -6.19
CA LEU A 117 -14.46 7.41 -6.30
C LEU A 117 -15.09 8.53 -7.13
N ARG A 118 -16.18 8.25 -7.87
CA ARG A 118 -16.64 9.11 -8.97
C ARG A 118 -16.79 10.59 -8.60
N ARG A 119 -17.30 10.88 -7.39
CA ARG A 119 -17.48 12.26 -6.93
C ARG A 119 -16.16 12.92 -6.50
N VAL A 120 -15.27 12.17 -5.85
CA VAL A 120 -13.99 12.68 -5.33
C VAL A 120 -12.98 12.90 -6.47
N GLU A 121 -12.95 12.02 -7.46
CA GLU A 121 -12.10 12.16 -8.66
C GLU A 121 -12.40 13.44 -9.44
N GLN A 122 -13.68 13.78 -9.60
CA GLN A 122 -14.11 15.01 -10.26
C GLN A 122 -13.66 16.26 -9.48
N LEU A 123 -13.80 16.24 -8.16
CA LEU A 123 -13.39 17.36 -7.29
C LEU A 123 -11.88 17.57 -7.26
N LEU A 124 -11.11 16.48 -7.36
CA LEU A 124 -9.64 16.51 -7.36
C LEU A 124 -9.03 16.54 -8.77
N ASN A 125 -9.86 16.66 -9.80
CA ASN A 125 -9.47 16.70 -11.21
C ASN A 125 -8.50 15.57 -11.60
N ALA A 126 -8.82 14.33 -11.18
CA ALA A 126 -7.96 13.18 -11.43
C ALA A 126 -7.93 12.81 -12.92
N GLN A 127 -6.80 13.04 -13.59
CA GLN A 127 -6.67 12.78 -15.03
C GLN A 127 -5.93 11.46 -15.30
N THR A 128 -4.91 11.15 -14.49
CA THR A 128 -4.05 9.98 -14.70
C THR A 128 -4.45 8.80 -13.81
N ARG A 129 -3.96 7.60 -14.15
CA ARG A 129 -4.08 6.42 -13.27
C ARG A 129 -3.40 6.68 -11.92
N LEU A 130 -2.24 7.34 -11.95
CA LEU A 130 -1.50 7.71 -10.75
C LEU A 130 -2.34 8.61 -9.82
N ASP A 131 -3.07 9.59 -10.37
CA ASP A 131 -3.94 10.47 -9.58
C ASP A 131 -5.07 9.68 -8.92
N ARG A 132 -5.79 8.86 -9.70
CA ARG A 132 -6.88 8.02 -9.19
C ARG A 132 -6.39 7.06 -8.10
N MET A 133 -5.21 6.48 -8.30
CA MET A 133 -4.57 5.63 -7.31
C MET A 133 -4.23 6.40 -6.03
N LYS A 134 -3.58 7.56 -6.12
CA LYS A 134 -3.24 8.40 -4.96
C LYS A 134 -4.48 8.79 -4.17
N ILE A 135 -5.56 9.17 -4.84
CA ILE A 135 -6.85 9.50 -4.22
C ILE A 135 -7.43 8.27 -3.51
N SER A 136 -7.43 7.11 -4.17
CA SER A 136 -7.90 5.85 -3.57
C SER A 136 -7.15 5.53 -2.28
N VAL A 137 -5.81 5.60 -2.33
CA VAL A 137 -4.93 5.38 -1.19
C VAL A 137 -5.23 6.37 -0.08
N ALA A 138 -5.36 7.67 -0.39
CA ALA A 138 -5.66 8.70 0.59
C ALA A 138 -7.01 8.47 1.29
N LEU A 139 -8.05 8.07 0.56
CA LEU A 139 -9.37 7.77 1.14
C LEU A 139 -9.35 6.53 2.01
N ILE A 140 -8.63 5.47 1.62
CA ILE A 140 -8.43 4.28 2.45
C ILE A 140 -7.72 4.67 3.74
N CYS A 141 -6.58 5.34 3.63
CA CYS A 141 -5.76 5.77 4.76
C CYS A 141 -6.53 6.69 5.71
N GLY A 142 -7.23 7.70 5.19
CA GLY A 142 -8.03 8.61 6.00
C GLY A 142 -9.24 7.93 6.66
N SER A 143 -9.77 6.86 6.07
CA SER A 143 -10.84 6.07 6.68
C SER A 143 -10.32 5.19 7.82
N LEU A 144 -9.17 4.54 7.62
CA LEU A 144 -8.50 3.75 8.67
C LEU A 144 -8.04 4.64 9.83
N ALA A 145 -7.45 5.81 9.56
CA ALA A 145 -7.03 6.76 10.58
C ALA A 145 -8.22 7.20 11.46
N ARG A 146 -9.37 7.50 10.84
CA ARG A 146 -10.58 7.85 11.59
C ARG A 146 -11.09 6.70 12.47
N MET A 147 -10.98 5.46 11.97
CA MET A 147 -11.34 4.28 12.77
C MET A 147 -10.38 4.10 13.96
N ALA A 148 -9.08 4.28 13.72
CA ALA A 148 -8.06 4.24 14.77
C ALA A 148 -8.28 5.32 15.85
N ASP A 149 -8.56 6.57 15.45
CA ASP A 149 -8.88 7.67 16.37
C ASP A 149 -10.08 7.35 17.25
N ASN A 150 -11.11 6.67 16.71
CA ASN A 150 -12.29 6.29 17.48
C ASN A 150 -11.98 5.23 18.54
N CYS A 151 -11.05 4.32 18.25
CA CYS A 151 -10.60 3.30 19.21
C CYS A 151 -9.80 3.90 20.37
N GLN A 152 -9.06 4.99 20.14
CA GLN A 152 -8.25 5.64 21.18
C GLN A 152 -9.07 6.54 22.12
N ARG A 153 -10.30 6.89 21.75
CA ARG A 153 -11.21 7.74 22.53
C ARG A 153 -12.23 6.95 23.35
N ALA A 154 -12.31 5.65 23.14
CA ALA A 154 -13.22 4.74 23.83
C ALA A 154 -12.58 4.22 25.13
#